data_AF-A0A8T3X428-F1
#
_entry.id   AF-A0A8T3X428-F1
#
_cell.length_a   1.000
_cell.length_b   1.000
_cell.length_c   1.000
_cell.angle_alpha   90.00
_cell.angle_beta   90.00
_cell.angle_gamma   90.00
#
_symmetry.space_group_name_H-M   'P 1'
#
loop_
_entity.id
_entity.type
_entity.pdbx_description
1 polymer ?
#
loop_
_entity_poly.entity_id
_entity_poly.type
_entity_poly.pdbx_seq_one_letter_code
_entity_poly.pdbx_strand_id
1 'polypeptide(L)'
;MSSTLSRNAMKIVSYLSKNPGQPASINQLARLIGISVGSAHQILKGLETEDIVQADIYGNSLICRLNKSSPKTLDLVQTLSQGKTPKAKKTKIVCTIGPAANTVSQILKLVEEGMDVARINGAHGDESSFLEMIKNLRKASPSIGILLDLPGTKMRIVDLEQEVPVIPGQKVMFAASSRKDAITVDQVEFPRLLKSGRHFSVDDGSITFIVDNIEGGVVDAVAQNKGILKNRKGVIIPDIKLKAGITPRDKELIAFAIKQELNFIGFSFVSSAEDVFRLEGQLKGTKLKIISKIETKKAIENYRDIIQSSYAIMIDRGDLGSDVPFEQLPRLQKRVIQECNAQGKPVIIATEMMHSMVSSPVPKKSEITDVANAVLDGASAVMLSAETAVGQYPLETVRAMRKIIQEIEGEVVPSQSEGMASDDTGLMGSVVLGLIQKGSIDKVLCITHGGFTARMLSRFKLPTPIIALTSDPKIVQRLSLVWGVIPLLVEKEIDNTASVEQKKEAIVSCLRNGLIDIDDTILLVGAVFPNHRKVINMVELHRVSEIIGFFGLAKSEIVEAE
;
A
#
# COMPACT_ATOMS: atom_id res chain seq x y z
N MET A 1 23.37 -35.15 -20.45
CA MET A 1 24.68 -34.50 -20.18
C MET A 1 24.41 -33.02 -19.99
N SER A 2 24.32 -32.57 -18.74
CA SER A 2 24.13 -31.16 -18.41
C SER A 2 25.50 -30.47 -18.50
N SER A 3 25.77 -29.78 -19.61
CA SER A 3 26.79 -28.74 -19.61
C SER A 3 26.21 -27.58 -18.81
N THR A 4 26.61 -27.44 -17.55
CA THR A 4 26.36 -26.21 -16.81
C THR A 4 27.05 -25.06 -17.54
N LEU A 5 26.26 -24.21 -18.18
CA LEU A 5 26.76 -22.99 -18.81
C LEU A 5 27.59 -22.19 -17.81
N SER A 6 28.68 -21.58 -18.28
CA SER A 6 29.49 -20.71 -17.45
C SER A 6 28.68 -19.49 -16.96
N ARG A 7 29.08 -18.90 -15.82
CA ARG A 7 28.42 -17.72 -15.26
C ARG A 7 28.32 -16.55 -16.26
N ASN A 8 29.32 -16.38 -17.12
CA ASN A 8 29.31 -15.33 -18.15
C ASN A 8 28.41 -15.69 -19.33
N ALA A 9 28.32 -16.98 -19.71
CA ALA A 9 27.36 -17.45 -20.71
C ALA A 9 25.92 -17.20 -20.23
N MET A 10 25.61 -17.50 -18.97
CA MET A 10 24.31 -17.22 -18.36
C MET A 10 23.96 -15.73 -18.36
N LYS A 11 24.94 -14.84 -18.15
CA LYS A 11 24.73 -13.38 -18.25
C LYS A 11 24.42 -12.94 -19.69
N ILE A 12 25.12 -13.48 -20.70
CA ILE A 12 24.81 -13.22 -22.12
C ILE A 12 23.38 -13.65 -22.42
N VAL A 13 23.02 -14.89 -22.08
CA VAL A 13 21.69 -15.43 -22.37
C VAL A 13 20.60 -14.66 -21.62
N SER A 14 20.82 -14.30 -20.35
CA SER A 14 19.88 -13.47 -19.58
C SER A 14 19.70 -12.06 -20.14
N TYR A 15 20.77 -11.45 -20.66
CA TYR A 15 20.69 -10.16 -21.32
C TYR A 15 19.90 -10.24 -22.63
N LEU A 16 20.22 -11.23 -23.47
CA LEU A 16 19.50 -11.44 -24.73
C LEU A 16 18.03 -11.85 -24.50
N SER A 17 17.73 -12.57 -23.41
CA SER A 17 16.35 -12.98 -23.06
C SER A 17 15.50 -11.82 -22.59
N LYS A 18 16.10 -10.84 -21.90
CA LYS A 18 15.43 -9.60 -21.49
C LYS A 18 15.23 -8.62 -22.65
N ASN A 19 15.89 -8.84 -23.79
CA ASN A 19 15.81 -7.97 -24.97
C ASN A 19 15.46 -8.78 -26.24
N PRO A 20 14.33 -9.50 -26.29
CA PRO A 20 14.05 -10.54 -27.27
C PRO A 20 13.84 -10.07 -28.73
N GLY A 21 14.07 -8.79 -29.03
CA GLY A 21 13.97 -8.19 -30.37
C GLY A 21 15.13 -7.27 -30.76
N GLN A 22 16.15 -7.16 -29.92
CA GLN A 22 17.35 -6.34 -30.16
C GLN A 22 18.58 -7.25 -30.35
N PRO A 23 19.15 -7.33 -31.55
CA PRO A 23 20.42 -8.01 -31.77
C PRO A 23 21.53 -7.27 -31.02
N ALA A 24 22.37 -8.00 -30.28
CA ALA A 24 23.47 -7.39 -29.52
C ALA A 24 24.81 -7.62 -30.23
N SER A 25 25.60 -6.57 -30.41
CA SER A 25 26.97 -6.70 -30.93
C SER A 25 27.87 -7.37 -29.90
N ILE A 26 28.88 -8.10 -30.36
CA ILE A 26 29.89 -8.72 -29.49
C ILE A 26 30.59 -7.71 -28.58
N ASN A 27 30.81 -6.48 -29.06
CA ASN A 27 31.43 -5.40 -28.28
C ASN A 27 30.52 -4.94 -27.14
N GLN A 28 29.20 -4.83 -27.37
CA GLN A 28 28.22 -4.51 -26.33
C GLN A 28 28.16 -5.62 -25.27
N LEU A 29 28.12 -6.89 -25.69
CA LEU A 29 28.10 -8.03 -24.78
C LEU A 29 29.37 -8.11 -23.91
N ALA A 30 30.54 -7.89 -24.52
CA ALA A 30 31.82 -7.86 -23.81
C ALA A 30 31.86 -6.75 -22.75
N ARG A 31 31.42 -5.53 -23.12
CA ARG A 31 31.36 -4.38 -22.21
C ARG A 31 30.39 -4.59 -21.06
N LEU A 32 29.20 -5.12 -21.35
CA LEU A 32 28.15 -5.34 -20.35
C LEU A 32 28.55 -6.35 -19.28
N ILE A 33 29.34 -7.35 -19.65
CA ILE A 33 29.73 -8.46 -18.76
C ILE A 33 31.08 -8.18 -18.09
N GLY A 34 31.84 -7.21 -18.58
CA GLY A 34 33.16 -6.84 -18.06
C GLY A 34 34.25 -7.84 -18.47
N ILE A 35 34.22 -8.32 -19.72
CA ILE A 35 35.19 -9.28 -20.27
C ILE A 35 35.79 -8.77 -21.59
N SER A 36 36.89 -9.39 -22.04
CA SER A 36 37.49 -9.08 -23.33
C SER A 36 36.58 -9.52 -24.50
N VAL A 37 36.68 -8.84 -25.65
CA VAL A 37 35.95 -9.22 -26.88
C VAL A 37 36.31 -10.63 -27.33
N GLY A 38 37.57 -11.04 -27.20
CA GLY A 38 38.00 -12.41 -27.51
C GLY A 38 37.35 -13.46 -26.60
N SER A 39 37.22 -13.17 -25.30
CA SER A 39 36.51 -14.05 -24.36
C SER A 39 35.01 -14.11 -24.66
N ALA A 40 34.38 -12.98 -25.01
CA ALA A 40 32.99 -12.95 -25.44
C ALA A 40 32.79 -13.80 -26.71
N HIS A 41 33.73 -13.75 -27.66
CA HIS A 41 33.68 -14.55 -28.89
C HIS A 41 33.69 -16.05 -28.61
N GLN A 42 34.57 -16.51 -27.72
CA GLN A 42 34.65 -17.92 -27.34
C GLN A 42 33.36 -18.41 -26.66
N ILE A 43 32.76 -17.58 -25.80
CA ILE A 43 31.49 -17.92 -25.14
C ILE A 43 30.35 -17.99 -26.17
N LEU A 44 30.28 -17.03 -27.09
CA LEU A 44 29.26 -17.01 -28.14
C LEU A 44 29.36 -18.23 -29.06
N LYS A 45 30.58 -18.62 -29.46
CA LYS A 45 30.80 -19.83 -30.26
C LYS A 45 30.33 -21.10 -29.54
N GLY A 46 30.54 -21.17 -28.23
CA GLY A 46 30.01 -22.26 -27.40
C GLY A 46 28.48 -22.28 -27.35
N LEU A 47 27.86 -21.12 -27.12
CA LEU A 47 26.40 -20.98 -27.11
C LEU A 47 25.76 -21.27 -28.47
N GLU A 48 26.43 -20.92 -29.57
CA GLU A 48 25.99 -21.21 -30.94
C GLU A 48 26.10 -22.71 -31.26
N THR A 49 27.18 -23.36 -30.82
CA THR A 49 27.34 -24.82 -30.94
C THR A 49 26.27 -25.59 -30.16
N GLU A 50 25.81 -25.03 -29.05
CA GLU A 50 24.70 -25.60 -28.27
C GLU A 50 23.30 -25.22 -28.80
N ASP A 51 23.23 -24.50 -29.92
CA ASP A 51 22.00 -24.01 -30.55
C ASP A 51 21.19 -23.04 -29.66
N ILE A 52 21.85 -22.32 -28.76
CA ILE A 52 21.21 -21.38 -27.82
C ILE A 52 21.10 -19.97 -28.43
N VAL A 53 22.11 -19.58 -29.21
CA VAL A 53 22.16 -18.28 -29.89
C VAL A 53 22.46 -18.46 -31.38
N GLN A 54 22.04 -17.49 -32.18
CA GLN A 54 22.44 -17.33 -33.59
C GLN A 54 23.32 -16.10 -33.69
N ALA A 55 24.48 -16.25 -34.33
CA ALA A 55 25.39 -15.14 -34.58
C ALA A 55 25.49 -14.87 -36.09
N ASP A 56 25.19 -13.63 -36.48
CA ASP A 56 25.23 -13.16 -37.86
C ASP A 56 26.35 -12.10 -37.99
N ILE A 57 27.14 -12.15 -39.06
CA ILE A 57 28.16 -11.14 -39.34
C ILE A 57 27.53 -10.01 -40.16
N TYR A 58 27.54 -8.79 -39.61
CA TYR A 58 27.10 -7.59 -40.30
C TYR A 58 28.26 -6.57 -40.36
N GLY A 59 28.84 -6.41 -41.55
CA GLY A 59 30.06 -5.62 -41.73
C GLY A 59 31.22 -6.19 -40.90
N ASN A 60 31.86 -5.36 -40.07
CA ASN A 60 32.94 -5.78 -39.17
C ASN A 60 32.45 -6.20 -37.77
N SER A 61 31.13 -6.32 -37.56
CA SER A 61 30.54 -6.62 -36.25
C SER A 61 29.82 -7.96 -36.25
N LEU A 62 30.14 -8.79 -35.24
CA LEU A 62 29.37 -9.99 -34.94
C LEU A 62 28.15 -9.61 -34.11
N ILE A 63 26.96 -9.94 -34.61
CA ILE A 63 25.68 -9.64 -33.98
C ILE A 63 25.03 -10.94 -33.52
N CYS A 64 24.57 -10.97 -32.27
CA CYS A 64 24.04 -12.17 -31.62
C CYS A 64 22.58 -11.98 -31.19
N ARG A 65 21.77 -13.05 -31.35
CA ARG A 65 20.38 -13.15 -30.89
C ARG A 65 20.09 -14.55 -30.33
N LEU A 66 19.07 -14.70 -29.51
CA LEU A 66 18.64 -16.03 -29.05
C LEU A 66 18.02 -16.84 -30.19
N ASN A 67 18.36 -18.12 -30.25
CA ASN A 67 17.67 -19.07 -31.11
C ASN A 67 16.37 -19.51 -30.43
N LYS A 68 15.28 -18.76 -30.65
CA LYS A 68 13.98 -19.00 -29.99
C LYS A 68 13.31 -20.31 -30.38
N SER A 69 13.71 -20.93 -31.49
CA SER A 69 13.19 -22.23 -31.93
C SER A 69 13.88 -23.43 -31.26
N SER A 70 14.99 -23.20 -30.55
CA SER A 70 15.73 -24.28 -29.89
C SER A 70 15.09 -24.66 -28.55
N PRO A 71 14.78 -25.96 -28.33
CA PRO A 71 14.24 -26.44 -27.06
C PRO A 71 15.15 -26.11 -25.86
N LYS A 72 16.48 -26.08 -26.08
CA LYS A 72 17.45 -25.72 -25.04
C LYS A 72 17.37 -24.25 -24.67
N THR A 73 17.18 -23.36 -25.65
CA THR A 73 16.96 -21.93 -25.40
C THR A 73 15.69 -21.73 -24.58
N LEU A 74 14.60 -22.43 -24.93
CA LEU A 74 13.33 -22.34 -24.22
C LEU A 74 13.47 -22.81 -22.76
N ASP A 75 14.09 -23.96 -22.52
CA ASP A 75 14.35 -24.50 -21.18
C ASP A 75 15.27 -23.58 -20.35
N LEU A 76 16.31 -23.02 -20.97
CA LEU A 76 17.25 -22.13 -20.30
C LEU A 76 16.63 -20.76 -20.00
N VAL A 77 15.86 -20.20 -20.93
CA VAL A 77 15.09 -18.96 -20.72
C VAL A 77 14.02 -19.18 -19.66
N GLN A 78 13.34 -20.34 -19.66
CA GLN A 78 12.39 -20.74 -18.63
C GLN A 78 13.07 -20.87 -17.26
N THR A 79 14.28 -21.43 -17.19
CA THR A 79 15.07 -21.53 -15.95
C THR A 79 15.60 -20.18 -15.48
N LEU A 80 16.01 -19.30 -16.40
CA LEU A 80 16.43 -17.93 -16.11
C LEU A 80 15.26 -17.03 -15.67
N SER A 81 14.06 -17.29 -16.19
CA SER A 81 12.82 -16.62 -15.78
C SER A 81 12.17 -17.25 -14.54
N GLN A 82 12.52 -18.51 -14.20
CA GLN A 82 12.30 -19.09 -12.86
C GLN A 82 13.16 -18.40 -11.79
N GLY A 83 14.23 -17.70 -12.19
CA GLY A 83 14.73 -16.52 -11.48
C GLY A 83 13.75 -15.35 -11.63
N LYS A 84 12.54 -15.54 -11.06
CA LYS A 84 11.39 -14.63 -11.11
C LYS A 84 11.86 -13.16 -11.16
N THR A 85 11.54 -12.44 -12.24
CA THR A 85 11.22 -11.02 -12.07
C THR A 85 10.29 -10.96 -10.87
N PRO A 86 10.61 -10.23 -9.79
CA PRO A 86 9.81 -10.28 -8.57
C PRO A 86 8.36 -10.05 -8.98
N LYS A 87 7.48 -11.03 -8.76
CA LYS A 87 6.04 -10.82 -8.99
C LYS A 87 5.71 -9.54 -8.24
N ALA A 88 5.26 -8.52 -8.97
CA ALA A 88 4.91 -7.25 -8.37
C ALA A 88 3.83 -7.54 -7.33
N LYS A 89 4.13 -7.21 -6.07
CA LYS A 89 3.20 -7.45 -4.96
C LYS A 89 1.92 -6.64 -5.21
N LYS A 90 0.76 -7.26 -4.94
CA LYS A 90 -0.55 -6.63 -5.12
C LYS A 90 -0.98 -5.93 -3.85
N THR A 91 -0.72 -6.52 -2.70
CA THR A 91 -0.97 -5.98 -1.38
C THR A 91 0.04 -4.88 -1.10
N LYS A 92 -0.49 -3.74 -0.66
CA LYS A 92 0.27 -2.52 -0.46
C LYS A 92 0.86 -2.49 0.95
N ILE A 93 1.95 -1.73 1.10
CA ILE A 93 2.64 -1.50 2.35
C ILE A 93 2.58 0.00 2.62
N VAL A 94 1.94 0.35 3.73
CA VAL A 94 1.93 1.72 4.27
C VAL A 94 3.04 1.81 5.30
N CYS A 95 4.02 2.70 5.11
CA CYS A 95 5.09 2.90 6.09
C CYS A 95 4.93 4.26 6.75
N THR A 96 5.02 4.29 8.08
CA THR A 96 5.08 5.55 8.82
C THR A 96 6.48 6.15 8.72
N ILE A 97 6.57 7.40 8.29
CA ILE A 97 7.82 8.15 8.18
C ILE A 97 8.09 8.85 9.50
N GLY A 98 9.31 8.72 9.98
CA GLY A 98 9.79 9.31 11.22
C GLY A 98 11.31 9.43 11.21
N PRO A 99 11.93 9.75 12.36
CA PRO A 99 13.37 9.99 12.46
C PRO A 99 14.26 8.88 11.87
N ALA A 100 13.84 7.62 11.92
CA ALA A 100 14.60 6.49 11.36
C ALA A 100 14.61 6.44 9.83
N ALA A 101 13.72 7.18 9.16
CA ALA A 101 13.42 7.03 7.74
C ALA A 101 13.06 8.35 7.02
N ASN A 102 13.56 9.50 7.48
CA ASN A 102 13.20 10.82 6.94
C ASN A 102 14.27 11.45 6.04
N THR A 103 15.22 10.69 5.49
CA THR A 103 16.13 11.19 4.46
C THR A 103 15.73 10.71 3.07
N VAL A 104 16.00 11.49 2.03
CA VAL A 104 15.71 11.12 0.62
C VAL A 104 16.27 9.73 0.28
N SER A 105 17.50 9.44 0.71
CA SER A 105 18.17 8.15 0.47
C SER A 105 17.46 6.98 1.17
N GLN A 106 17.06 7.16 2.44
CA GLN A 106 16.32 6.11 3.17
C GLN A 106 14.92 5.89 2.60
N ILE A 107 14.22 6.96 2.25
CA ILE A 107 12.90 6.88 1.63
C ILE A 107 12.98 6.14 0.30
N LEU A 108 13.97 6.46 -0.55
CA LEU A 108 14.19 5.76 -1.82
C LEU A 108 14.37 4.26 -1.58
N LYS A 109 15.21 3.87 -0.62
CA LYS A 109 15.40 2.46 -0.25
C LYS A 109 14.11 1.81 0.26
N LEU A 110 13.29 2.53 1.03
CA LEU A 110 11.98 2.00 1.47
C LEU A 110 11.04 1.77 0.29
N VAL A 111 11.02 2.66 -0.70
CA VAL A 111 10.25 2.50 -1.94
C VAL A 111 10.73 1.26 -2.72
N GLU A 112 12.05 1.11 -2.90
CA GLU A 112 12.67 -0.04 -3.57
C GLU A 112 12.39 -1.37 -2.83
N GLU A 113 12.33 -1.34 -1.50
CA GLU A 113 11.96 -2.50 -0.68
C GLU A 113 10.45 -2.79 -0.71
N GLY A 114 9.61 -1.84 -1.13
CA GLY A 114 8.20 -2.06 -1.42
C GLY A 114 7.20 -1.16 -0.70
N MET A 115 7.62 -0.02 -0.13
CA MET A 115 6.67 0.99 0.36
C MET A 115 5.85 1.58 -0.78
N ASP A 116 4.51 1.56 -0.67
CA ASP A 116 3.61 2.17 -1.68
C ASP A 116 3.00 3.50 -1.19
N VAL A 117 2.78 3.62 0.12
CA VAL A 117 2.18 4.81 0.75
C VAL A 117 3.01 5.22 1.96
N ALA A 118 3.30 6.50 2.06
CA ALA A 118 3.93 7.09 3.23
C ALA A 118 2.87 7.68 4.17
N ARG A 119 2.91 7.27 5.44
CA ARG A 119 2.10 7.84 6.52
C ARG A 119 2.91 8.85 7.32
N ILE A 120 2.33 10.01 7.56
CA ILE A 120 2.81 11.02 8.51
C ILE A 120 1.84 10.99 9.69
N ASN A 121 2.34 10.76 10.90
CA ASN A 121 1.52 10.72 12.11
C ASN A 121 1.35 12.13 12.69
N GLY A 122 0.18 12.74 12.52
CA GLY A 122 -0.13 14.09 12.98
C GLY A 122 -0.14 14.28 14.50
N ALA A 123 -0.10 13.18 15.28
CA ALA A 123 0.05 13.24 16.73
C ALA A 123 1.48 13.57 17.19
N HIS A 124 2.48 13.47 16.31
CA HIS A 124 3.89 13.65 16.64
C HIS A 124 4.57 14.57 15.63
N GLY A 125 4.88 15.79 16.05
CA GLY A 125 5.59 16.77 15.23
C GLY A 125 4.79 18.04 14.99
N ASP A 126 5.41 18.95 14.26
CA ASP A 126 4.88 20.25 13.88
C ASP A 126 4.89 20.45 12.36
N GLU A 127 4.31 21.57 11.91
CA GLU A 127 4.21 21.90 10.49
C GLU A 127 5.57 21.89 9.78
N SER A 128 6.64 22.34 10.45
CA SER A 128 7.98 22.42 9.87
C SER A 128 8.54 21.02 9.60
N SER A 129 8.40 20.11 10.56
CA SER A 129 8.84 18.72 10.44
C SER A 129 8.05 17.97 9.37
N PHE A 130 6.73 18.20 9.28
CA PHE A 130 5.90 17.58 8.25
C PHE A 130 6.24 18.10 6.85
N LEU A 131 6.52 19.38 6.71
CA LEU A 131 6.92 19.97 5.43
C LEU A 131 8.25 19.38 4.94
N GLU A 132 9.22 19.18 5.83
CA GLU A 132 10.47 18.50 5.49
C GLU A 132 10.23 17.06 5.01
N MET A 133 9.42 16.28 5.75
CA MET A 133 9.04 14.92 5.35
C MET A 133 8.43 14.88 3.95
N ILE A 134 7.48 15.79 3.67
CA ILE A 134 6.81 15.86 2.37
C ILE A 134 7.80 16.21 1.25
N LYS A 135 8.72 17.14 1.48
CA LYS A 135 9.77 17.49 0.50
C LYS A 135 10.66 16.30 0.20
N ASN A 136 11.10 15.57 1.23
CA ASN A 136 11.96 14.41 1.05
C ASN A 136 11.23 13.27 0.34
N LEU A 137 9.96 13.01 0.67
CA LEU A 137 9.09 12.05 0.00
C LEU A 137 8.93 12.34 -1.49
N ARG A 138 8.59 13.59 -1.83
CA ARG A 138 8.40 14.01 -3.22
C ARG A 138 9.68 13.94 -4.04
N LYS A 139 10.82 14.25 -3.43
CA LYS A 139 12.13 14.15 -4.08
C LYS A 139 12.56 12.70 -4.30
N ALA A 140 12.25 11.81 -3.37
CA ALA A 140 12.59 10.39 -3.49
C ALA A 140 11.65 9.64 -4.45
N SER A 141 10.35 9.92 -4.40
CA SER A 141 9.34 9.26 -5.22
C SER A 141 8.13 10.17 -5.46
N PRO A 142 8.08 10.90 -6.59
CA PRO A 142 6.98 11.81 -6.92
C PRO A 142 5.60 11.15 -6.99
N SER A 143 5.54 9.85 -7.28
CA SER A 143 4.31 9.07 -7.42
C SER A 143 3.80 8.45 -6.11
N ILE A 144 4.53 8.61 -4.99
CA ILE A 144 4.12 7.99 -3.72
C ILE A 144 2.86 8.65 -3.16
N GLY A 145 1.92 7.84 -2.68
CA GLY A 145 0.76 8.34 -1.92
C GLY A 145 1.20 8.83 -0.55
N ILE A 146 0.72 10.00 -0.12
CA ILE A 146 0.97 10.53 1.23
C ILE A 146 -0.33 10.61 2.02
N LEU A 147 -0.32 9.97 3.20
CA LEU A 147 -1.38 9.95 4.20
C LEU A 147 -0.95 10.78 5.41
N LEU A 148 -1.70 11.85 5.72
CA LEU A 148 -1.60 12.53 7.01
C LEU A 148 -2.65 11.97 7.98
N ASP A 149 -2.20 11.28 9.01
CA ASP A 149 -3.06 10.65 10.00
C ASP A 149 -3.37 11.61 11.16
N LEU A 150 -4.64 11.96 11.35
CA LEU A 150 -5.06 12.95 12.34
C LEU A 150 -5.04 12.37 13.75
N PRO A 151 -4.60 13.13 14.77
CA PRO A 151 -4.61 12.67 16.16
C PRO A 151 -6.02 12.37 16.69
N GLY A 152 -7.03 13.16 16.30
CA GLY A 152 -8.40 13.02 16.80
C GLY A 152 -8.55 13.31 18.29
N THR A 153 -9.73 13.00 18.83
CA THR A 153 -10.07 13.17 20.25
C THR A 153 -9.57 12.00 21.11
N LYS A 154 -8.25 11.89 21.31
CA LYS A 154 -7.63 10.91 22.23
C LYS A 154 -7.10 11.62 23.48
N MET A 155 -7.50 11.15 24.66
CA MET A 155 -6.87 11.55 25.93
C MET A 155 -5.45 10.98 26.01
N ARG A 156 -4.49 11.78 26.45
CA ARG A 156 -3.09 11.37 26.64
C ARG A 156 -2.51 11.96 27.90
N ILE A 157 -1.55 11.22 28.46
CA ILE A 157 -0.63 11.79 29.44
C ILE A 157 0.24 12.83 28.75
N VAL A 158 0.38 14.00 29.36
CA VAL A 158 1.25 15.08 28.92
C VAL A 158 2.10 15.59 30.07
N ASP A 159 3.14 16.37 29.75
CA ASP A 159 4.03 17.01 30.72
C ASP A 159 4.70 16.07 31.73
N LEU A 160 4.83 14.78 31.38
CA LEU A 160 5.53 13.81 32.20
C LEU A 160 7.02 13.79 31.83
N GLU A 161 7.87 14.37 32.67
CA GLU A 161 9.32 14.48 32.44
C GLU A 161 10.07 13.15 32.57
N GLN A 162 9.69 12.33 33.55
CA GLN A 162 10.33 11.05 33.84
C GLN A 162 9.30 9.92 33.85
N GLU A 163 9.72 8.74 33.40
CA GLU A 163 8.88 7.55 33.47
C GLU A 163 8.57 7.21 34.94
N VAL A 164 7.29 6.97 35.26
CA VAL A 164 6.85 6.69 36.62
C VAL A 164 6.46 5.22 36.76
N PRO A 165 7.26 4.38 37.44
CA PRO A 165 6.88 3.01 37.71
C PRO A 165 5.72 2.98 38.72
N VAL A 166 4.77 2.10 38.46
CA VAL A 166 3.63 1.85 39.35
C VAL A 166 3.53 0.38 39.69
N ILE A 167 3.14 0.08 40.93
CA ILE A 167 2.87 -1.28 41.42
C ILE A 167 1.40 -1.43 41.84
N PRO A 168 0.83 -2.64 41.87
CA PRO A 168 -0.52 -2.87 42.35
C PRO A 168 -0.74 -2.28 43.75
N GLY A 169 -1.87 -1.60 43.95
CA GLY A 169 -2.23 -0.94 45.22
C GLY A 169 -1.64 0.46 45.41
N GLN A 170 -0.73 0.92 44.54
CA GLN A 170 -0.16 2.27 44.64
C GLN A 170 -1.20 3.34 44.26
N LYS A 171 -1.34 4.36 45.11
CA LYS A 171 -2.13 5.55 44.82
C LYS A 171 -1.36 6.48 43.90
N VAL A 172 -2.03 6.96 42.85
CA VAL A 172 -1.52 7.90 41.86
C VAL A 172 -2.57 8.97 41.62
N MET A 173 -2.14 10.23 41.63
CA MET A 173 -3.03 11.37 41.34
C MET A 173 -2.96 11.73 39.86
N PHE A 174 -4.12 11.99 39.26
CA PHE A 174 -4.24 12.48 37.89
C PHE A 174 -5.01 13.79 37.87
N ALA A 175 -4.68 14.69 36.95
CA ALA A 175 -5.35 15.98 36.80
C ALA A 175 -5.45 16.39 35.32
N ALA A 176 -6.42 17.24 34.99
CA ALA A 176 -6.56 17.79 33.64
C ALA A 176 -5.76 19.07 33.37
N SER A 177 -4.91 19.47 34.33
CA SER A 177 -4.04 20.64 34.24
C SER A 177 -2.75 20.34 34.98
N SER A 178 -1.65 20.95 34.52
CA SER A 178 -0.31 20.68 35.04
C SER A 178 -0.24 20.94 36.55
N ARG A 179 0.21 19.94 37.30
CA ARG A 179 0.34 19.95 38.75
C ARG A 179 1.58 19.17 39.16
N LYS A 180 2.28 19.62 40.21
CA LYS A 180 3.56 19.03 40.61
C LYS A 180 3.43 17.60 41.15
N ASP A 181 2.29 17.27 41.73
CA ASP A 181 1.99 16.02 42.45
C ASP A 181 1.02 15.11 41.69
N ALA A 182 0.58 15.49 40.48
CA ALA A 182 -0.36 14.71 39.68
C ALA A 182 0.13 14.54 38.24
N ILE A 183 -0.26 13.42 37.63
CA ILE A 183 -0.01 13.14 36.22
C ILE A 183 -1.06 13.88 35.38
N THR A 184 -0.60 14.70 34.44
CA THR A 184 -1.48 15.51 33.60
C THR A 184 -2.08 14.69 32.46
N VAL A 185 -3.40 14.79 32.28
CA VAL A 185 -4.15 14.26 31.13
C VAL A 185 -4.65 15.44 30.30
N ASP A 186 -4.43 15.41 28.99
CA ASP A 186 -4.69 16.53 28.05
C ASP A 186 -6.16 16.78 27.69
N GLN A 187 -7.10 16.45 28.58
CA GLN A 187 -8.53 16.73 28.40
C GLN A 187 -9.13 17.28 29.67
N VAL A 188 -9.69 18.49 29.58
CA VAL A 188 -10.32 19.22 30.70
C VAL A 188 -11.49 18.43 31.32
N GLU A 189 -12.15 17.61 30.50
CA GLU A 189 -13.27 16.77 30.90
C GLU A 189 -12.84 15.54 31.68
N PHE A 190 -11.56 15.12 31.66
CA PHE A 190 -11.11 13.84 32.23
C PHE A 190 -11.64 13.55 33.65
N PRO A 191 -11.51 14.45 34.65
CA PRO A 191 -12.06 14.22 35.99
C PRO A 191 -13.60 14.13 35.99
N ARG A 192 -14.28 14.86 35.10
CA ARG A 192 -15.75 14.89 35.00
C ARG A 192 -16.32 13.63 34.35
N LEU A 193 -15.52 12.92 33.57
CA LEU A 193 -15.90 11.65 32.96
C LEU A 193 -15.85 10.51 33.98
N LEU A 194 -15.12 10.67 35.07
CA LEU A 194 -14.91 9.61 36.06
C LEU A 194 -15.88 9.70 37.25
N LYS A 195 -15.99 8.58 37.97
CA LYS A 195 -16.66 8.48 39.28
C LYS A 195 -15.91 7.46 40.14
N SER A 196 -16.01 7.55 41.46
CA SER A 196 -15.43 6.54 42.35
C SER A 196 -15.87 5.12 41.96
N GLY A 197 -14.95 4.17 42.05
CA GLY A 197 -15.11 2.78 41.63
C GLY A 197 -15.03 2.54 40.11
N ARG A 198 -14.93 3.58 39.27
CA ARG A 198 -14.78 3.42 37.82
C ARG A 198 -13.34 3.05 37.47
N HIS A 199 -13.17 2.19 36.48
CA HIS A 199 -11.87 1.87 35.91
C HIS A 199 -11.49 2.85 34.79
N PHE A 200 -10.20 3.08 34.62
CA PHE A 200 -9.61 3.61 33.40
C PHE A 200 -8.25 2.96 33.18
N SER A 201 -7.70 3.07 31.97
CA SER A 201 -6.42 2.50 31.63
C SER A 201 -5.51 3.49 30.92
N VAL A 202 -4.21 3.23 30.97
CA VAL A 202 -3.15 3.99 30.32
C VAL A 202 -2.32 3.06 29.45
N ASP A 203 -1.80 3.61 28.35
CA ASP A 203 -0.90 2.92 27.41
C ASP A 203 -1.59 1.68 26.82
N ASP A 204 -2.66 1.94 26.07
CA ASP A 204 -3.47 0.97 25.32
C ASP A 204 -3.92 -0.24 26.18
N GLY A 205 -4.43 0.06 27.38
CA GLY A 205 -4.94 -0.94 28.31
C GLY A 205 -3.89 -1.61 29.20
N SER A 206 -2.60 -1.34 28.99
CA SER A 206 -1.53 -2.07 29.71
C SER A 206 -1.46 -1.77 31.20
N ILE A 207 -1.88 -0.57 31.64
CA ILE A 207 -1.92 -0.19 33.05
C ILE A 207 -3.33 0.22 33.41
N THR A 208 -3.96 -0.51 34.32
CA THR A 208 -5.33 -0.26 34.77
C THR A 208 -5.34 0.41 36.13
N PHE A 209 -6.26 1.35 36.31
CA PHE A 209 -6.52 2.07 37.54
C PHE A 209 -8.00 1.93 37.93
N ILE A 210 -8.28 1.93 39.23
CA ILE A 210 -9.63 2.16 39.77
C ILE A 210 -9.64 3.50 40.49
N VAL A 211 -10.66 4.32 40.22
CA VAL A 211 -10.81 5.63 40.85
C VAL A 211 -11.23 5.43 42.31
N ASP A 212 -10.45 5.96 43.24
CA ASP A 212 -10.73 5.99 44.67
C ASP A 212 -11.64 7.19 45.00
N ASN A 213 -11.16 8.40 44.68
CA ASN A 213 -11.84 9.65 44.95
C ASN A 213 -11.65 10.67 43.80
N ILE A 214 -12.56 11.65 43.71
CA ILE A 214 -12.41 12.79 42.80
C ILE A 214 -12.75 14.05 43.58
N GLU A 215 -11.76 14.93 43.77
CA GLU A 215 -11.92 16.17 44.52
C GLU A 215 -11.14 17.31 43.84
N GLY A 216 -11.76 18.49 43.71
CA GLY A 216 -11.08 19.67 43.15
C GLY A 216 -10.52 19.50 41.72
N GLY A 217 -11.10 18.58 40.92
CA GLY A 217 -10.60 18.25 39.58
C GLY A 217 -9.35 17.34 39.56
N VAL A 218 -8.98 16.78 40.71
CA VAL A 218 -7.96 15.72 40.85
C VAL A 218 -8.67 14.38 40.98
N VAL A 219 -8.10 13.37 40.33
CA VAL A 219 -8.56 11.98 40.38
C VAL A 219 -7.52 11.19 41.15
N ASP A 220 -7.89 10.73 42.34
CA ASP A 220 -7.10 9.76 43.10
C ASP A 220 -7.43 8.36 42.58
N ALA A 221 -6.42 7.64 42.11
CA ALA A 221 -6.63 6.32 41.53
C ALA A 221 -5.62 5.30 42.05
N VAL A 222 -6.06 4.05 42.19
CA VAL A 222 -5.24 2.94 42.66
C VAL A 222 -4.85 2.06 41.48
N ALA A 223 -3.54 1.91 41.24
CA ALA A 223 -3.02 1.02 40.22
C ALA A 223 -3.43 -0.44 40.50
N GLN A 224 -3.95 -1.13 39.50
CA GLN A 224 -4.40 -2.52 39.60
C GLN A 224 -3.31 -3.51 39.23
N ASN A 225 -2.35 -3.09 38.43
CA ASN A 225 -1.25 -3.92 37.95
C ASN A 225 0.06 -3.13 37.91
N LYS A 226 1.17 -3.86 37.78
CA LYS A 226 2.50 -3.25 37.60
C LYS A 226 2.62 -2.66 36.19
N GLY A 227 3.27 -1.50 36.09
CA GLY A 227 3.54 -0.85 34.81
C GLY A 227 4.48 0.34 34.94
N ILE A 228 4.73 1.02 33.83
CA ILE A 228 5.53 2.25 33.77
C ILE A 228 4.73 3.28 32.98
N LEU A 229 4.33 4.37 33.63
CA LEU A 229 3.66 5.50 32.98
C LEU A 229 4.69 6.31 32.20
N LYS A 230 4.37 6.60 30.94
CA LYS A 230 5.24 7.34 30.02
C LYS A 230 4.49 8.53 29.43
N ASN A 231 5.24 9.53 29.00
CA ASN A 231 4.67 10.70 28.36
C ASN A 231 3.97 10.33 27.03
N ARG A 232 2.93 11.08 26.67
CA ARG A 232 2.13 10.95 25.43
C ARG A 232 1.36 9.64 25.27
N LYS A 233 1.29 8.81 26.31
CA LYS A 233 0.52 7.55 26.30
C LYS A 233 -0.97 7.80 26.42
N GLY A 234 -1.76 7.04 25.67
CA GLY A 234 -3.21 7.17 25.64
C GLY A 234 -3.85 6.84 26.98
N VAL A 235 -4.93 7.53 27.32
CA VAL A 235 -5.79 7.26 28.48
C VAL A 235 -7.15 6.85 27.95
N ILE A 236 -7.66 5.71 28.40
CA ILE A 236 -8.92 5.13 27.95
C ILE A 236 -9.82 4.94 29.16
N ILE A 237 -11.05 5.46 29.10
CA ILE A 237 -12.06 5.22 30.12
C ILE A 237 -13.13 4.31 29.51
N PRO A 238 -13.21 3.03 29.94
CA PRO A 238 -14.24 2.10 29.46
C PRO A 238 -15.64 2.69 29.52
N ASP A 239 -16.45 2.36 28.50
CA ASP A 239 -17.84 2.80 28.32
C ASP A 239 -18.06 4.31 28.16
N ILE A 240 -17.01 5.13 28.17
CA ILE A 240 -17.10 6.57 27.94
C ILE A 240 -16.71 6.90 26.52
N LYS A 241 -17.68 7.42 25.79
CA LYS A 241 -17.51 7.86 24.41
C LYS A 241 -17.07 9.31 24.42
N LEU A 242 -15.80 9.55 24.13
CA LEU A 242 -15.38 10.86 23.65
C LEU A 242 -16.17 11.14 22.37
N LYS A 243 -16.73 12.34 22.24
CA LYS A 243 -17.42 12.71 20.99
C LYS A 243 -16.39 12.67 19.86
N ALA A 244 -16.70 11.91 18.82
CA ALA A 244 -16.01 12.01 17.54
C ALA A 244 -16.10 13.48 17.08
N GLY A 245 -14.96 14.08 16.78
CA GLY A 245 -14.90 15.50 16.51
C GLY A 245 -13.56 15.90 15.91
N ILE A 246 -13.61 16.95 15.08
CA ILE A 246 -12.42 17.57 14.51
C ILE A 246 -11.90 18.56 15.55
N THR A 247 -10.81 18.23 16.22
CA THR A 247 -10.16 19.07 17.23
C THR A 247 -9.58 20.35 16.58
N PRO A 248 -9.23 21.39 17.35
CA PRO A 248 -8.51 22.55 16.81
C PRO A 248 -7.22 22.14 16.08
N ARG A 249 -6.47 21.19 16.64
CA ARG A 249 -5.27 20.64 16.02
C ARG A 249 -5.58 19.92 14.71
N ASP A 250 -6.67 19.15 14.65
CA ASP A 250 -7.08 18.49 13.40
C ASP A 250 -7.40 19.52 12.31
N LYS A 251 -8.04 20.66 12.66
CA LYS A 251 -8.33 21.73 11.69
C LYS A 251 -7.05 22.31 11.08
N GLU A 252 -6.02 22.55 11.90
CA GLU A 252 -4.71 23.00 11.43
C GLU A 252 -4.08 21.99 10.45
N LEU A 253 -4.10 20.70 10.83
CA LEU A 253 -3.54 19.63 10.02
C LEU A 253 -4.32 19.40 8.71
N ILE A 254 -5.65 19.54 8.74
CA ILE A 254 -6.49 19.50 7.54
C ILE A 254 -6.13 20.65 6.60
N ALA A 255 -6.04 21.88 7.11
CA ALA A 255 -5.64 23.04 6.31
C ALA A 255 -4.23 22.87 5.72
N PHE A 256 -3.30 22.34 6.51
CA PHE A 256 -1.95 22.00 6.05
C PHE A 256 -1.97 20.94 4.94
N ALA A 257 -2.73 19.85 5.09
CA ALA A 257 -2.84 18.81 4.08
C ALA A 257 -3.44 19.32 2.77
N ILE A 258 -4.41 20.23 2.84
CA ILE A 258 -5.00 20.90 1.66
C ILE A 258 -3.93 21.74 0.97
N LYS A 259 -3.24 22.61 1.72
CA LYS A 259 -2.18 23.50 1.21
C LYS A 259 -1.04 22.71 0.59
N GLN A 260 -0.66 21.58 1.18
CA GLN A 260 0.36 20.69 0.65
C GLN A 260 -0.18 19.73 -0.41
N GLU A 261 -1.48 19.76 -0.74
CA GLU A 261 -2.11 18.87 -1.72
C GLU A 261 -1.79 17.38 -1.50
N LEU A 262 -1.92 16.90 -0.27
CA LEU A 262 -1.72 15.49 0.06
C LEU A 262 -2.81 14.60 -0.57
N ASN A 263 -2.62 13.29 -0.49
CA ASN A 263 -3.55 12.34 -1.11
C ASN A 263 -4.65 11.92 -0.14
N PHE A 264 -4.27 11.68 1.11
CA PHE A 264 -5.14 11.08 2.11
C PHE A 264 -5.08 11.80 3.45
N ILE A 265 -6.21 11.83 4.14
CA ILE A 265 -6.33 12.17 5.56
C ILE A 265 -6.87 10.95 6.29
N GLY A 266 -6.16 10.51 7.33
CA GLY A 266 -6.63 9.50 8.27
C GLY A 266 -7.53 10.17 9.30
N PHE A 267 -8.80 9.78 9.36
CA PHE A 267 -9.76 10.37 10.28
C PHE A 267 -10.01 9.42 11.45
N SER A 268 -9.48 9.80 12.61
CA SER A 268 -9.52 9.04 13.85
C SER A 268 -10.87 9.16 14.59
N PHE A 269 -11.20 8.12 15.34
CA PHE A 269 -12.37 7.93 16.20
C PHE A 269 -13.71 8.15 15.49
N VAL A 270 -13.77 7.79 14.21
CA VAL A 270 -15.01 7.88 13.41
C VAL A 270 -16.07 6.96 14.02
N SER A 271 -17.25 7.51 14.27
CA SER A 271 -18.34 6.77 14.93
C SER A 271 -19.57 6.60 14.05
N SER A 272 -19.68 7.38 12.97
CA SER A 272 -20.85 7.41 12.09
C SER A 272 -20.50 7.94 10.69
N ALA A 273 -21.37 7.70 9.71
CA ALA A 273 -21.26 8.32 8.39
C ALA A 273 -21.37 9.85 8.45
N GLU A 274 -22.14 10.39 9.40
CA GLU A 274 -22.28 11.84 9.61
C GLU A 274 -20.94 12.51 9.97
N ASP A 275 -20.09 11.83 10.75
CA ASP A 275 -18.74 12.32 11.02
C ASP A 275 -17.93 12.44 9.73
N VAL A 276 -18.02 11.43 8.86
CA VAL A 276 -17.34 11.42 7.56
C VAL A 276 -17.86 12.54 6.65
N PHE A 277 -19.18 12.73 6.56
CA PHE A 277 -19.78 13.81 5.77
C PHE A 277 -19.42 15.19 6.28
N ARG A 278 -19.30 15.38 7.61
CA ARG A 278 -18.85 16.64 8.20
C ARG A 278 -17.43 17.00 7.74
N LEU A 279 -16.51 16.04 7.75
CA LEU A 279 -15.16 16.26 7.24
C LEU A 279 -15.17 16.43 5.71
N GLU A 280 -15.93 15.62 4.98
CA GLU A 280 -16.05 15.74 3.52
C GLU A 280 -16.55 17.13 3.10
N GLY A 281 -17.48 17.72 3.87
CA GLY A 281 -17.94 19.10 3.69
C GLY A 281 -16.82 20.14 3.74
N GLN A 282 -15.81 19.94 4.60
CA GLN A 282 -14.63 20.82 4.70
C GLN A 282 -13.62 20.59 3.57
N LEU A 283 -13.65 19.40 2.95
CA LEU A 283 -12.75 19.02 1.86
C LEU A 283 -13.34 19.28 0.46
N LYS A 284 -14.54 19.88 0.36
CA LYS A 284 -15.17 20.23 -0.92
C LYS A 284 -14.23 21.08 -1.78
N GLY A 285 -14.13 20.73 -3.07
CA GLY A 285 -13.22 21.38 -4.01
C GLY A 285 -11.76 20.92 -3.94
N THR A 286 -11.41 20.09 -2.96
CA THR A 286 -10.05 19.55 -2.83
C THR A 286 -9.92 18.15 -3.44
N LYS A 287 -8.67 17.74 -3.67
CA LYS A 287 -8.31 16.42 -4.17
C LYS A 287 -8.05 15.40 -3.05
N LEU A 288 -8.20 15.78 -1.78
CA LEU A 288 -7.98 14.90 -0.64
C LEU A 288 -9.05 13.83 -0.51
N LYS A 289 -8.67 12.68 0.06
CA LYS A 289 -9.57 11.56 0.32
C LYS A 289 -9.50 11.10 1.77
N ILE A 290 -10.65 10.79 2.34
CA ILE A 290 -10.78 10.40 3.74
C ILE A 290 -10.57 8.89 3.87
N ILE A 291 -9.63 8.51 4.73
CA ILE A 291 -9.48 7.15 5.24
C ILE A 291 -10.06 7.14 6.66
N SER A 292 -11.24 6.55 6.84
CA SER A 292 -11.85 6.49 8.17
C SER A 292 -11.27 5.35 8.97
N LYS A 293 -10.89 5.63 10.22
CA LYS A 293 -10.34 4.64 11.13
C LYS A 293 -11.47 3.96 11.92
N ILE A 294 -11.46 2.63 11.93
CA ILE A 294 -12.36 1.81 12.75
C ILE A 294 -11.61 1.44 14.02
N GLU A 295 -11.89 2.17 15.09
CA GLU A 295 -11.11 2.16 16.34
C GLU A 295 -11.95 1.89 17.58
N THR A 296 -13.27 1.86 17.43
CA THR A 296 -14.20 1.72 18.55
C THR A 296 -15.30 0.71 18.24
N LYS A 297 -15.90 0.15 19.28
CA LYS A 297 -17.13 -0.64 19.22
C LYS A 297 -18.23 0.13 18.49
N LYS A 298 -18.33 1.44 18.69
CA LYS A 298 -19.35 2.25 18.00
C LYS A 298 -19.10 2.33 16.50
N ALA A 299 -17.85 2.46 16.08
CA ALA A 299 -17.48 2.37 14.67
C ALA A 299 -17.86 0.99 14.10
N ILE A 300 -17.63 -0.09 14.85
CA ILE A 300 -18.01 -1.46 14.46
C ILE A 300 -19.53 -1.66 14.39
N GLU A 301 -20.34 -0.99 15.20
CA GLU A 301 -21.81 -1.05 15.07
C GLU A 301 -22.29 -0.41 13.76
N ASN A 302 -21.58 0.61 13.28
CA ASN A 302 -21.97 1.48 12.16
C ASN A 302 -21.08 1.31 10.90
N TYR A 303 -20.22 0.29 10.88
CA TYR A 303 -19.10 0.20 9.93
C TYR A 303 -19.52 0.21 8.46
N ARG A 304 -20.70 -0.35 8.11
CA ARG A 304 -21.20 -0.39 6.73
C ARG A 304 -21.42 1.01 6.15
N ASP A 305 -22.09 1.87 6.92
CA ASP A 305 -22.38 3.25 6.49
C ASP A 305 -21.10 4.10 6.48
N ILE A 306 -20.18 3.83 7.41
CA ILE A 306 -18.85 4.45 7.42
C ILE A 306 -18.08 4.05 6.15
N ILE A 307 -17.99 2.75 5.83
CA ILE A 307 -17.35 2.25 4.60
C ILE A 307 -17.93 2.92 3.36
N GLN A 308 -19.27 3.04 3.27
CA GLN A 308 -19.94 3.63 2.13
C GLN A 308 -19.55 5.11 1.93
N SER A 309 -19.45 5.88 3.02
CA SER A 309 -19.11 7.30 3.01
C SER A 309 -17.61 7.60 2.91
N SER A 310 -16.72 6.63 3.21
CA SER A 310 -15.26 6.84 3.16
C SER A 310 -14.66 6.54 1.79
N TYR A 311 -13.44 7.02 1.52
CA TYR A 311 -12.68 6.56 0.34
C TYR A 311 -12.06 5.17 0.58
N ALA A 312 -11.48 4.99 1.77
CA ALA A 312 -10.85 3.77 2.26
C ALA A 312 -11.06 3.66 3.77
N ILE A 313 -10.77 2.50 4.33
CA ILE A 313 -10.83 2.21 5.77
C ILE A 313 -9.45 1.84 6.30
N MET A 314 -9.18 2.21 7.55
CA MET A 314 -8.07 1.69 8.33
C MET A 314 -8.64 1.00 9.59
N ILE A 315 -8.29 -0.26 9.81
CA ILE A 315 -8.63 -0.97 11.05
C ILE A 315 -7.47 -0.77 12.00
N ASP A 316 -7.63 0.12 12.99
CA ASP A 316 -6.60 0.34 14.01
C ASP A 316 -6.81 -0.64 15.16
N ARG A 317 -5.99 -1.70 15.16
CA ARG A 317 -6.16 -2.82 16.11
C ARG A 317 -5.78 -2.46 17.54
N GLY A 318 -4.93 -1.44 17.74
CA GLY A 318 -4.52 -1.01 19.08
C GLY A 318 -5.69 -0.37 19.82
N ASP A 319 -6.26 0.68 19.23
CA ASP A 319 -7.42 1.37 19.81
C ASP A 319 -8.67 0.47 19.80
N LEU A 320 -8.94 -0.26 18.70
CA LEU A 320 -10.08 -1.16 18.64
C LEU A 320 -9.98 -2.29 19.67
N GLY A 321 -8.82 -2.92 19.81
CA GLY A 321 -8.59 -3.99 20.78
C GLY A 321 -8.71 -3.55 22.24
N SER A 322 -8.60 -2.25 22.50
CA SER A 322 -8.85 -1.66 23.82
C SER A 322 -10.34 -1.40 24.08
N ASP A 323 -11.16 -1.27 23.05
CA ASP A 323 -12.60 -0.92 23.15
C ASP A 323 -13.55 -2.12 22.94
N VAL A 324 -13.05 -3.26 22.44
CA VAL A 324 -13.81 -4.51 22.31
C VAL A 324 -13.09 -5.69 23.00
N PRO A 325 -13.80 -6.74 23.42
CA PRO A 325 -13.15 -7.95 23.94
C PRO A 325 -12.17 -8.53 22.93
N PHE A 326 -10.93 -8.80 23.37
CA PHE A 326 -9.80 -9.15 22.50
C PHE A 326 -10.07 -10.38 21.62
N GLU A 327 -10.86 -11.35 22.12
CA GLU A 327 -11.24 -12.56 21.38
C GLU A 327 -12.16 -12.29 20.19
N GLN A 328 -12.82 -11.13 20.15
CA GLN A 328 -13.69 -10.73 19.05
C GLN A 328 -12.93 -10.04 17.92
N LEU A 329 -11.74 -9.50 18.19
CA LEU A 329 -10.97 -8.69 17.25
C LEU A 329 -10.72 -9.40 15.90
N PRO A 330 -10.29 -10.69 15.85
CA PRO A 330 -10.07 -11.38 14.58
C PRO A 330 -11.34 -11.48 13.73
N ARG A 331 -12.48 -11.77 14.36
CA ARG A 331 -13.78 -11.89 13.68
C ARG A 331 -14.23 -10.54 13.11
N LEU A 332 -14.07 -9.47 13.88
CA LEU A 332 -14.48 -8.12 13.48
C LEU A 332 -13.63 -7.61 12.31
N GLN A 333 -12.31 -7.80 12.36
CA GLN A 333 -11.41 -7.49 11.26
C GLN A 333 -11.87 -8.14 9.95
N LYS A 334 -12.11 -9.46 9.95
CA LYS A 334 -12.57 -10.19 8.76
C LYS A 334 -13.86 -9.63 8.18
N ARG A 335 -14.85 -9.30 9.03
CA ARG A 335 -16.13 -8.71 8.59
C ARG A 335 -15.95 -7.34 7.93
N VAL A 336 -15.13 -6.47 8.52
CA VAL A 336 -14.85 -5.14 7.96
C VAL A 336 -14.11 -5.26 6.63
N ILE A 337 -13.13 -6.17 6.52
CA ILE A 337 -12.41 -6.42 5.25
C ILE A 337 -13.37 -6.89 4.15
N GLN A 338 -14.23 -7.88 4.45
CA GLN A 338 -15.21 -8.40 3.49
C GLN A 338 -16.14 -7.30 2.96
N GLU A 339 -16.68 -6.46 3.85
CA GLU A 339 -17.54 -5.36 3.48
C GLU A 339 -16.80 -4.29 2.65
N CYS A 340 -15.56 -3.96 3.01
CA CYS A 340 -14.71 -3.06 2.22
C CYS A 340 -14.48 -3.60 0.80
N ASN A 341 -14.16 -4.90 0.69
CA ASN A 341 -13.97 -5.57 -0.60
C ASN A 341 -15.27 -5.60 -1.41
N ALA A 342 -16.42 -5.88 -0.80
CA ALA A 342 -17.70 -5.87 -1.52
C ALA A 342 -18.01 -4.50 -2.14
N GLN A 343 -17.77 -3.42 -1.38
CA GLN A 343 -17.98 -2.04 -1.81
C GLN A 343 -16.83 -1.45 -2.66
N GLY A 344 -15.75 -2.21 -2.90
CA GLY A 344 -14.56 -1.74 -3.62
C GLY A 344 -13.88 -0.55 -2.96
N LYS A 345 -13.80 -0.58 -1.62
CA LYS A 345 -13.13 0.40 -0.77
C LYS A 345 -11.80 -0.22 -0.29
N PRO A 346 -10.64 0.42 -0.50
CA PRO A 346 -9.39 -0.09 0.05
C PRO A 346 -9.46 -0.19 1.57
N VAL A 347 -8.85 -1.23 2.14
CA VAL A 347 -8.77 -1.43 3.60
C VAL A 347 -7.34 -1.67 4.03
N ILE A 348 -6.91 -0.95 5.07
CA ILE A 348 -5.59 -1.01 5.67
C ILE A 348 -5.71 -1.73 7.01
N ILE A 349 -4.87 -2.74 7.26
CA ILE A 349 -4.71 -3.34 8.59
C ILE A 349 -3.53 -2.68 9.28
N ALA A 350 -3.80 -2.06 10.43
CA ALA A 350 -2.86 -1.22 11.14
C ALA A 350 -2.54 -1.76 12.54
N THR A 351 -1.37 -1.33 13.00
CA THR A 351 -0.90 -1.45 14.38
C THR A 351 -0.44 -2.88 14.72
N GLU A 352 0.78 -2.99 15.24
CA GLU A 352 1.42 -4.24 15.69
C GLU A 352 1.50 -5.36 14.64
N MET A 353 1.62 -5.03 13.35
CA MET A 353 1.80 -6.06 12.31
C MET A 353 3.14 -6.78 12.46
N MET A 354 4.22 -6.06 12.79
CA MET A 354 5.56 -6.63 13.01
C MET A 354 6.31 -5.88 14.13
N HIS A 355 5.61 -5.58 15.23
CA HIS A 355 6.10 -4.69 16.29
C HIS A 355 7.47 -5.10 16.86
N SER A 356 7.76 -6.39 16.97
CA SER A 356 9.06 -6.87 17.46
C SER A 356 10.24 -6.36 16.63
N MET A 357 10.02 -6.03 15.36
CA MET A 357 11.06 -5.54 14.46
C MET A 357 11.51 -4.09 14.73
N VAL A 358 10.86 -3.39 15.68
CA VAL A 358 11.37 -2.13 16.21
C VAL A 358 12.78 -2.31 16.79
N SER A 359 13.03 -3.45 17.46
CA SER A 359 14.31 -3.76 18.14
C SER A 359 14.92 -5.10 17.71
N SER A 360 14.28 -5.84 16.80
CA SER A 360 14.75 -7.12 16.28
C SER A 360 14.91 -7.08 14.75
N PRO A 361 15.96 -7.66 14.17
CA PRO A 361 16.09 -7.76 12.72
C PRO A 361 15.18 -8.82 12.08
N VAL A 362 14.48 -9.63 12.90
CA VAL A 362 13.62 -10.74 12.44
C VAL A 362 12.26 -10.69 13.18
N PRO A 363 11.13 -10.86 12.48
CA PRO A 363 9.81 -10.86 13.10
C PRO A 363 9.54 -12.15 13.88
N LYS A 364 8.59 -12.10 14.82
CA LYS A 364 8.09 -13.28 15.54
C LYS A 364 7.22 -14.14 14.62
N LYS A 365 7.12 -15.43 14.92
CA LYS A 365 6.24 -16.37 14.19
C LYS A 365 4.76 -15.93 14.17
N SER A 366 4.30 -15.35 15.28
CA SER A 366 2.94 -14.81 15.40
C SER A 366 2.71 -13.64 14.44
N GLU A 367 3.68 -12.72 14.32
CA GLU A 367 3.62 -11.55 13.43
C GLU A 367 3.65 -11.98 11.95
N ILE A 368 4.50 -12.97 11.61
CA ILE A 368 4.51 -13.56 10.26
C ILE A 368 3.12 -14.10 9.89
N THR A 369 2.52 -14.86 10.80
CA THR A 369 1.20 -15.47 10.61
C THR A 369 0.10 -14.42 10.53
N ASP A 370 0.20 -13.35 11.31
CA ASP A 370 -0.75 -12.24 11.32
C ASP A 370 -0.74 -11.47 9.99
N VAL A 371 0.44 -11.11 9.48
CA VAL A 371 0.60 -10.50 8.15
C VAL A 371 0.04 -11.42 7.06
N ALA A 372 0.37 -12.71 7.10
CA ALA A 372 -0.12 -13.68 6.12
C ALA A 372 -1.66 -13.78 6.12
N ASN A 373 -2.28 -13.84 7.29
CA ASN A 373 -3.75 -13.89 7.41
C ASN A 373 -4.41 -12.59 6.94
N ALA A 374 -3.84 -11.42 7.22
CA ALA A 374 -4.37 -10.15 6.72
C ALA A 374 -4.39 -10.12 5.18
N VAL A 375 -3.35 -10.65 4.53
CA VAL A 375 -3.29 -10.78 3.07
C VAL A 375 -4.37 -11.75 2.56
N LEU A 376 -4.47 -12.94 3.15
CA LEU A 376 -5.46 -13.97 2.79
C LEU A 376 -6.90 -13.48 2.98
N ASP A 377 -7.16 -12.68 4.01
CA ASP A 377 -8.46 -12.07 4.26
C ASP A 377 -8.84 -11.03 3.20
N GLY A 378 -7.88 -10.61 2.38
CA GLY A 378 -8.08 -9.68 1.28
C GLY A 378 -7.85 -8.22 1.69
N ALA A 379 -6.98 -7.95 2.67
CA ALA A 379 -6.54 -6.59 2.96
C ALA A 379 -6.00 -5.91 1.69
N SER A 380 -6.24 -4.61 1.54
CA SER A 380 -5.62 -3.86 0.44
C SER A 380 -4.19 -3.45 0.77
N ALA A 381 -3.97 -3.12 2.04
CA ALA A 381 -2.65 -2.80 2.55
C ALA A 381 -2.47 -3.31 3.98
N VAL A 382 -1.21 -3.51 4.35
CA VAL A 382 -0.74 -3.67 5.73
C VAL A 382 0.13 -2.47 6.10
N MET A 383 0.09 -2.05 7.36
CA MET A 383 0.76 -0.83 7.81
C MET A 383 1.83 -1.10 8.87
N LEU A 384 2.97 -0.43 8.70
CA LEU A 384 4.07 -0.34 9.65
C LEU A 384 4.04 1.02 10.34
N SER A 385 4.08 0.99 11.67
CA SER A 385 3.96 2.15 12.55
C SER A 385 5.31 2.51 13.14
N ALA A 386 5.62 2.06 14.36
CA ALA A 386 6.88 2.36 15.03
C ALA A 386 8.06 1.70 14.31
N GLU A 387 7.83 0.57 13.66
CA GLU A 387 8.83 -0.26 12.98
C GLU A 387 9.64 0.53 11.94
N THR A 388 8.97 1.42 11.18
CA THR A 388 9.63 2.25 10.17
C THR A 388 9.87 3.69 10.63
N ALA A 389 9.09 4.19 11.61
CA ALA A 389 9.21 5.57 12.06
C ALA A 389 10.42 5.78 12.98
N VAL A 390 10.65 4.86 13.93
CA VAL A 390 11.66 4.98 14.99
C VAL A 390 12.47 3.69 15.20
N GLY A 391 12.09 2.59 14.53
CA GLY A 391 12.74 1.30 14.68
C GLY A 391 14.20 1.28 14.21
N GLN A 392 14.94 0.31 14.73
CA GLN A 392 16.36 0.09 14.39
C GLN A 392 16.54 -0.57 13.02
N TYR A 393 15.51 -1.23 12.50
CA TYR A 393 15.56 -2.07 11.30
C TYR A 393 14.45 -1.73 10.28
N PRO A 394 14.30 -0.46 9.85
CA PRO A 394 13.17 -0.04 9.02
C PRO A 394 13.17 -0.72 7.63
N LEU A 395 14.34 -0.88 7.01
CA LEU A 395 14.46 -1.50 5.69
C LEU A 395 14.21 -3.01 5.73
N GLU A 396 14.77 -3.69 6.74
CA GLU A 396 14.57 -5.11 6.98
C GLU A 396 13.11 -5.43 7.26
N THR A 397 12.42 -4.55 7.99
CA THR A 397 10.98 -4.64 8.27
C THR A 397 10.19 -4.61 6.96
N VAL A 398 10.38 -3.60 6.11
CA VAL A 398 9.65 -3.54 4.81
C VAL A 398 9.97 -4.76 3.95
N ARG A 399 11.25 -5.19 3.92
CA ARG A 399 11.68 -6.38 3.17
C ARG A 399 11.01 -7.66 3.67
N ALA A 400 10.94 -7.85 4.99
CA ALA A 400 10.28 -9.01 5.60
C ALA A 400 8.79 -9.02 5.26
N MET A 401 8.11 -7.87 5.39
CA MET A 401 6.69 -7.72 5.02
C MET A 401 6.44 -8.06 3.55
N ARG A 402 7.27 -7.50 2.64
CA ARG A 402 7.20 -7.81 1.21
C ARG A 402 7.34 -9.31 0.94
N LYS A 403 8.31 -9.98 1.57
CA LYS A 403 8.53 -11.43 1.39
C LYS A 403 7.33 -12.25 1.83
N ILE A 404 6.75 -11.93 2.99
CA ILE A 404 5.55 -12.63 3.49
C ILE A 404 4.37 -12.44 2.53
N ILE A 405 4.14 -11.20 2.07
CA ILE A 405 3.09 -10.89 1.09
C ILE A 405 3.29 -11.71 -0.18
N GLN A 406 4.49 -11.66 -0.78
CA GLN A 406 4.75 -12.34 -2.05
C GLN A 406 4.62 -13.86 -1.98
N GLU A 407 4.88 -14.45 -0.81
CA GLU A 407 4.72 -15.89 -0.58
C GLU A 407 3.24 -16.29 -0.58
N ILE A 408 2.40 -15.56 0.16
CA ILE A 408 1.02 -15.98 0.40
C ILE A 408 0.00 -15.42 -0.60
N GLU A 409 0.34 -14.36 -1.32
CA GLU A 409 -0.62 -13.62 -2.16
C GLU A 409 -1.14 -14.42 -3.36
N GLY A 410 -0.44 -15.47 -3.78
CA GLY A 410 -0.93 -16.41 -4.79
C GLY A 410 -2.15 -17.22 -4.33
N GLU A 411 -2.35 -17.36 -3.02
CA GLU A 411 -3.44 -18.12 -2.39
C GLU A 411 -4.69 -17.25 -2.14
N VAL A 412 -4.64 -15.94 -2.45
CA VAL A 412 -5.79 -15.05 -2.32
C VAL A 412 -6.85 -15.45 -3.32
N VAL A 413 -7.99 -15.93 -2.80
CA VAL A 413 -9.12 -16.35 -3.63
C VAL A 413 -9.83 -15.11 -4.19
N PRO A 414 -10.13 -15.07 -5.51
CA PRO A 414 -10.95 -14.01 -6.09
C PRO A 414 -12.29 -13.85 -5.36
N SER A 415 -12.65 -12.61 -5.06
CA SER A 415 -13.85 -12.32 -4.29
C SER A 415 -15.09 -12.40 -5.17
N GLN A 416 -16.05 -13.24 -4.80
CA GLN A 416 -17.35 -13.42 -5.45
C GLN A 416 -18.51 -13.30 -4.45
N SER A 417 -18.35 -12.49 -3.39
CA SER A 417 -19.37 -12.37 -2.36
C SER A 417 -20.70 -11.84 -2.91
N GLU A 418 -21.80 -12.25 -2.28
CA GLU A 418 -23.14 -11.77 -2.62
C GLU A 418 -23.18 -10.23 -2.64
N GLY A 419 -23.86 -9.66 -3.64
CA GLY A 419 -23.98 -8.22 -3.83
C GLY A 419 -22.85 -7.54 -4.61
N MET A 420 -21.70 -8.19 -4.85
CA MET A 420 -20.62 -7.57 -5.65
C MET A 420 -20.99 -7.30 -7.10
N ALA A 421 -21.93 -8.07 -7.65
CA ALA A 421 -22.45 -7.94 -9.01
C ALA A 421 -23.87 -7.38 -9.05
N SER A 422 -24.27 -6.58 -8.04
CA SER A 422 -25.61 -6.00 -7.96
C SER A 422 -25.82 -4.78 -8.86
N ASP A 423 -24.74 -4.23 -9.44
CA ASP A 423 -24.77 -3.10 -10.37
C ASP A 423 -24.00 -3.41 -11.66
N ASP A 424 -24.19 -2.57 -12.69
CA ASP A 424 -23.56 -2.74 -14.02
C ASP A 424 -22.03 -2.89 -13.92
N THR A 425 -21.42 -2.11 -13.03
CA THR A 425 -19.97 -2.13 -12.82
C THR A 425 -19.50 -3.45 -12.19
N GLY A 426 -20.28 -4.01 -11.28
CA GLY A 426 -20.07 -5.33 -10.69
C GLY A 426 -20.26 -6.46 -11.66
N LEU A 427 -21.28 -6.39 -12.50
CA LEU A 427 -21.48 -7.35 -13.59
C LEU A 427 -20.26 -7.33 -14.52
N MET A 428 -19.80 -6.18 -14.98
CA MET A 428 -18.60 -6.08 -15.82
C MET A 428 -17.34 -6.59 -15.13
N GLY A 429 -17.15 -6.30 -13.84
CA GLY A 429 -16.02 -6.85 -13.07
C GLY A 429 -16.08 -8.38 -12.97
N SER A 430 -17.27 -8.97 -12.80
CA SER A 430 -17.45 -10.42 -12.81
C SER A 430 -17.17 -11.05 -14.17
N VAL A 431 -17.49 -10.35 -15.28
CA VAL A 431 -17.15 -10.76 -16.64
C VAL A 431 -15.64 -10.77 -16.82
N VAL A 432 -14.94 -9.71 -16.40
CA VAL A 432 -13.47 -9.64 -16.45
C VAL A 432 -12.84 -10.79 -15.68
N LEU A 433 -13.30 -11.06 -14.45
CA LEU A 433 -12.82 -12.20 -13.66
C LEU A 433 -13.08 -13.53 -14.37
N GLY A 434 -14.27 -13.73 -14.93
CA GLY A 434 -14.62 -14.94 -15.67
C GLY A 434 -13.77 -15.17 -16.91
N LEU A 435 -13.42 -14.10 -17.63
CA LEU A 435 -12.49 -14.16 -18.77
C LEU A 435 -11.08 -14.58 -18.32
N ILE A 436 -10.59 -14.01 -17.22
CA ILE A 436 -9.28 -14.36 -16.64
C ILE A 436 -9.24 -15.81 -16.15
N GLN A 437 -10.34 -16.32 -15.57
CA GLN A 437 -10.39 -17.70 -15.09
C GLN A 437 -10.48 -18.75 -16.20
N LYS A 438 -11.08 -18.38 -17.36
CA LYS A 438 -11.28 -19.29 -18.49
C LYS A 438 -10.19 -19.18 -19.57
N GLY A 439 -9.56 -18.03 -19.69
CA GLY A 439 -8.56 -17.73 -20.71
C GLY A 439 -7.17 -17.49 -20.13
N SER A 440 -6.16 -17.55 -20.99
CA SER A 440 -4.79 -17.13 -20.64
C SER A 440 -4.69 -15.61 -20.80
N ILE A 441 -5.09 -14.87 -19.77
CA ILE A 441 -5.00 -13.40 -19.73
C ILE A 441 -3.83 -12.98 -18.85
N ASP A 442 -2.85 -12.33 -19.47
CA ASP A 442 -1.60 -11.95 -18.80
C ASP A 442 -1.75 -10.67 -17.98
N LYS A 443 -2.53 -9.70 -18.47
CA LYS A 443 -2.64 -8.34 -17.89
C LYS A 443 -4.01 -7.70 -18.15
N VAL A 444 -4.46 -6.85 -17.21
CA VAL A 444 -5.65 -6.02 -17.38
C VAL A 444 -5.22 -4.57 -17.51
N LEU A 445 -5.50 -3.93 -18.64
CA LEU A 445 -5.30 -2.50 -18.85
C LEU A 445 -6.61 -1.76 -18.57
N CYS A 446 -6.53 -0.76 -17.71
CA CYS A 446 -7.69 -0.01 -17.23
C CYS A 446 -7.47 1.49 -17.50
N ILE A 447 -8.22 2.06 -18.44
CA ILE A 447 -8.24 3.51 -18.66
C ILE A 447 -9.12 4.14 -17.58
N THR A 448 -8.57 5.08 -16.80
CA THR A 448 -9.32 5.68 -15.70
C THR A 448 -8.90 7.13 -15.42
N HIS A 449 -9.86 8.05 -15.53
CA HIS A 449 -9.64 9.44 -15.14
C HIS A 449 -9.68 9.64 -13.62
N GLY A 450 -10.65 9.02 -12.91
CA GLY A 450 -10.84 9.21 -11.47
C GLY A 450 -10.32 8.08 -10.57
N GLY A 451 -9.76 7.01 -11.14
CA GLY A 451 -9.36 5.79 -10.43
C GLY A 451 -10.52 4.86 -10.04
N PHE A 452 -11.76 5.19 -10.41
CA PHE A 452 -12.94 4.40 -10.07
C PHE A 452 -12.90 3.00 -10.69
N THR A 453 -12.67 2.91 -12.01
CA THR A 453 -12.58 1.64 -12.76
C THR A 453 -11.55 0.70 -12.13
N ALA A 454 -10.34 1.20 -11.84
CA ALA A 454 -9.28 0.40 -11.25
C ALA A 454 -9.67 -0.18 -9.87
N ARG A 455 -10.33 0.63 -9.02
CA ARG A 455 -10.84 0.16 -7.72
C ARG A 455 -11.94 -0.87 -7.86
N MET A 456 -12.86 -0.67 -8.79
CA MET A 456 -13.97 -1.59 -9.03
C MET A 456 -13.53 -2.91 -9.65
N LEU A 457 -12.39 -2.94 -10.36
CA LEU A 457 -11.76 -4.20 -10.78
C LEU A 457 -10.99 -4.85 -9.63
N SER A 458 -10.24 -4.06 -8.87
CA SER A 458 -9.45 -4.52 -7.71
C SER A 458 -10.31 -5.23 -6.65
N ARG A 459 -11.57 -4.83 -6.50
CA ARG A 459 -12.52 -5.42 -5.55
C ARG A 459 -12.74 -6.93 -5.75
N PHE A 460 -12.58 -7.43 -6.98
CA PHE A 460 -12.68 -8.86 -7.31
C PHE A 460 -11.41 -9.66 -7.00
N LYS A 461 -10.36 -9.01 -6.48
CA LYS A 461 -9.05 -9.62 -6.19
C LYS A 461 -8.50 -10.41 -7.37
N LEU A 462 -8.49 -9.77 -8.55
CA LEU A 462 -8.08 -10.42 -9.80
C LEU A 462 -6.69 -11.08 -9.66
N PRO A 463 -6.51 -12.33 -10.16
CA PRO A 463 -5.23 -13.04 -10.11
C PRO A 463 -4.20 -12.42 -11.06
N THR A 464 -4.65 -11.60 -12.00
CA THR A 464 -3.86 -10.86 -12.98
C THR A 464 -3.64 -9.40 -12.53
N PRO A 465 -2.46 -8.79 -12.77
CA PRO A 465 -2.22 -7.38 -12.44
C PRO A 465 -3.12 -6.41 -13.22
N ILE A 466 -3.50 -5.30 -12.58
CA ILE A 466 -4.30 -4.23 -13.17
C ILE A 466 -3.39 -3.04 -13.43
N ILE A 467 -3.08 -2.75 -14.69
CA ILE A 467 -2.36 -1.54 -15.08
C ILE A 467 -3.38 -0.42 -15.27
N ALA A 468 -3.36 0.58 -14.39
CA ALA A 468 -4.33 1.67 -14.39
C ALA A 468 -3.71 2.94 -14.99
N LEU A 469 -4.23 3.35 -16.14
CA LEU A 469 -3.72 4.49 -16.90
C LEU A 469 -4.53 5.75 -16.60
N THR A 470 -3.83 6.84 -16.31
CA THR A 470 -4.40 8.14 -15.97
C THR A 470 -3.44 9.25 -16.42
N SER A 471 -3.97 10.41 -16.80
CA SER A 471 -3.17 11.61 -17.06
C SER A 471 -3.00 12.52 -15.82
N ASP A 472 -3.68 12.22 -14.71
CA ASP A 472 -3.57 12.99 -13.45
C ASP A 472 -2.56 12.34 -12.47
N PRO A 473 -1.43 13.00 -12.15
CA PRO A 473 -0.45 12.51 -11.18
C PRO A 473 -1.03 12.26 -9.78
N LYS A 474 -2.05 13.02 -9.36
CA LYS A 474 -2.71 12.80 -8.06
C LYS A 474 -3.47 11.48 -8.04
N ILE A 475 -3.97 11.03 -9.19
CA ILE A 475 -4.67 9.74 -9.31
C ILE A 475 -3.66 8.60 -9.22
N VAL A 476 -2.48 8.73 -9.85
CA VAL A 476 -1.36 7.78 -9.69
C VAL A 476 -1.04 7.59 -8.20
N GLN A 477 -0.82 8.70 -7.49
CA GLN A 477 -0.54 8.68 -6.05
C GLN A 477 -1.67 8.07 -5.23
N ARG A 478 -2.95 8.29 -5.59
CA ARG A 478 -4.08 7.66 -4.88
C ARG A 478 -4.20 6.15 -5.16
N LEU A 479 -3.92 5.74 -6.38
CA LEU A 479 -3.99 4.33 -6.80
C LEU A 479 -2.88 3.48 -6.17
N SER A 480 -1.83 4.10 -5.60
CA SER A 480 -0.81 3.40 -4.82
C SER A 480 -1.38 2.58 -3.64
N LEU A 481 -2.55 2.95 -3.11
CA LEU A 481 -3.24 2.23 -2.03
C LEU A 481 -4.14 1.08 -2.52
N VAL A 482 -4.38 0.96 -3.83
CA VAL A 482 -5.37 0.03 -4.38
C VAL A 482 -4.72 -1.31 -4.70
N TRP A 483 -5.26 -2.39 -4.12
CA TRP A 483 -4.71 -3.73 -4.25
C TRP A 483 -4.58 -4.17 -5.71
N GLY A 484 -3.43 -4.73 -6.10
CA GLY A 484 -3.21 -5.29 -7.44
C GLY A 484 -3.13 -4.27 -8.57
N VAL A 485 -3.21 -2.98 -8.25
CA VAL A 485 -3.10 -1.90 -9.23
C VAL A 485 -1.65 -1.43 -9.36
N ILE A 486 -1.21 -1.29 -10.61
CA ILE A 486 0.03 -0.65 -11.03
C ILE A 486 -0.39 0.63 -11.78
N PRO A 487 -0.29 1.82 -11.15
CA PRO A 487 -0.68 3.04 -11.81
C PRO A 487 0.39 3.50 -12.80
N LEU A 488 -0.03 3.90 -14.00
CA LEU A 488 0.81 4.48 -15.04
C LEU A 488 0.32 5.89 -15.37
N LEU A 489 1.22 6.87 -15.25
CA LEU A 489 0.97 8.21 -15.76
C LEU A 489 1.17 8.22 -17.27
N VAL A 490 0.19 8.73 -18.01
CA VAL A 490 0.32 8.97 -19.45
C VAL A 490 0.36 10.47 -19.73
N GLU A 491 1.04 10.86 -20.79
CA GLU A 491 1.20 12.28 -21.17
C GLU A 491 -0.06 12.84 -21.82
N LYS A 492 -0.72 12.05 -22.66
CA LYS A 492 -1.96 12.47 -23.32
C LYS A 492 -3.12 12.47 -22.36
N GLU A 493 -4.00 13.45 -22.52
CA GLU A 493 -5.19 13.60 -21.70
C GLU A 493 -6.09 12.36 -21.81
N ILE A 494 -6.37 11.75 -20.65
CA ILE A 494 -7.38 10.70 -20.50
C ILE A 494 -8.63 11.37 -19.94
N ASP A 495 -9.74 11.21 -20.66
CA ASP A 495 -11.06 11.57 -20.18
C ASP A 495 -11.82 10.32 -19.68
N ASN A 496 -13.15 10.42 -19.56
CA ASN A 496 -13.98 9.29 -19.11
C ASN A 496 -14.40 8.36 -20.26
N THR A 497 -13.95 8.62 -21.48
CA THR A 497 -14.16 7.74 -22.63
C THR A 497 -12.95 6.80 -22.77
N ALA A 498 -13.10 5.78 -23.60
CA ALA A 498 -12.01 4.92 -24.03
C ALA A 498 -11.95 5.00 -25.55
N SER A 499 -11.57 6.18 -26.05
CA SER A 499 -11.47 6.43 -27.49
C SER A 499 -10.38 5.55 -28.13
N VAL A 500 -10.41 5.43 -29.46
CA VAL A 500 -9.39 4.65 -30.18
C VAL A 500 -7.98 5.20 -29.93
N GLU A 501 -7.84 6.52 -29.83
CA GLU A 501 -6.59 7.22 -29.57
C GLU A 501 -6.09 6.95 -28.14
N GLN A 502 -6.98 6.97 -27.14
CA GLN A 502 -6.63 6.65 -25.75
C GLN A 502 -6.26 5.18 -25.57
N LYS A 503 -6.93 4.27 -26.29
CA LYS A 503 -6.56 2.85 -26.34
C LYS A 503 -5.16 2.67 -26.93
N LYS A 504 -4.89 3.32 -28.07
CA LYS A 504 -3.56 3.32 -28.71
C LYS A 504 -2.50 3.83 -27.74
N GLU A 505 -2.74 5.00 -27.13
CA GLU A 505 -1.83 5.57 -26.14
C GLU A 505 -1.58 4.60 -24.99
N ALA A 506 -2.63 4.00 -24.44
CA ALA A 506 -2.50 3.11 -23.31
C ALA A 506 -1.56 1.93 -23.58
N ILE A 507 -1.70 1.32 -24.75
CA ILE A 507 -0.87 0.19 -25.17
C ILE A 507 0.56 0.64 -25.41
N VAL A 508 0.76 1.77 -26.11
CA VAL A 508 2.10 2.33 -26.38
C VAL A 508 2.82 2.69 -25.08
N SER A 509 2.16 3.40 -24.15
CA SER A 509 2.77 3.76 -22.87
C SER A 509 3.12 2.51 -22.05
N CYS A 510 2.27 1.48 -22.04
CA CYS A 510 2.57 0.24 -21.33
C CYS A 510 3.76 -0.51 -21.94
N LEU A 511 3.87 -0.58 -23.27
CA LEU A 511 5.01 -1.19 -23.96
C LEU A 511 6.32 -0.44 -23.66
N ARG A 512 6.31 0.90 -23.77
CA ARG A 512 7.48 1.74 -23.47
C ARG A 512 7.99 1.58 -22.04
N ASN A 513 7.07 1.41 -21.08
CA ASN A 513 7.40 1.22 -19.67
C ASN A 513 7.71 -0.25 -19.32
N GLY A 514 7.73 -1.17 -20.30
CA GLY A 514 7.98 -2.59 -20.07
C GLY A 514 6.92 -3.27 -19.20
N LEU A 515 5.71 -2.70 -19.15
CA LEU A 515 4.60 -3.24 -18.36
C LEU A 515 3.82 -4.32 -19.10
N ILE A 516 3.85 -4.30 -20.45
CA ILE A 516 3.32 -5.36 -21.31
C ILE A 516 4.36 -5.76 -22.38
N ASP A 517 4.23 -6.96 -22.92
CA ASP A 517 5.06 -7.54 -23.99
C ASP A 517 4.22 -7.81 -25.25
N ILE A 518 4.86 -7.99 -26.41
CA ILE A 518 4.20 -8.29 -27.69
C ILE A 518 3.42 -9.61 -27.68
N ASP A 519 3.87 -10.56 -26.87
CA ASP A 519 3.24 -11.89 -26.77
C ASP A 519 2.08 -11.93 -25.76
N ASP A 520 1.84 -10.84 -25.01
CA ASP A 520 0.77 -10.80 -24.00
C ASP A 520 -0.63 -10.83 -24.63
N THR A 521 -1.54 -11.53 -23.93
CA THR A 521 -2.98 -11.38 -24.11
C THR A 521 -3.54 -10.48 -23.01
N ILE A 522 -4.16 -9.38 -23.40
CA ILE A 522 -4.63 -8.35 -22.47
C ILE A 522 -6.15 -8.18 -22.51
N LEU A 523 -6.71 -7.77 -21.38
CA LEU A 523 -8.05 -7.20 -21.32
C LEU A 523 -7.96 -5.69 -21.21
N LEU A 524 -8.57 -4.98 -22.14
CA LEU A 524 -8.71 -3.52 -22.09
C LEU A 524 -10.09 -3.18 -21.52
N VAL A 525 -10.11 -2.47 -20.39
CA VAL A 525 -11.31 -2.15 -19.63
C VAL A 525 -11.46 -0.64 -19.47
N GLY A 526 -12.69 -0.15 -19.65
CA GLY A 526 -12.99 1.27 -19.51
C GLY A 526 -14.48 1.57 -19.64
N ALA A 527 -14.78 2.80 -20.08
CA ALA A 527 -16.13 3.23 -20.42
C ALA A 527 -16.12 3.91 -21.80
N VAL A 528 -17.09 3.58 -22.67
CA VAL A 528 -17.23 4.23 -23.99
C VAL A 528 -18.25 5.36 -23.92
N PHE A 529 -19.40 5.09 -23.29
CA PHE A 529 -20.49 6.06 -23.11
C PHE A 529 -20.78 6.28 -21.62
N PRO A 530 -19.96 7.07 -20.90
CA PRO A 530 -20.10 7.22 -19.45
C PRO A 530 -21.34 8.03 -19.04
N ASN A 531 -21.88 8.92 -19.89
CA ASN A 531 -23.08 9.75 -19.62
C ASN A 531 -23.09 10.37 -18.20
N HIS A 532 -21.98 10.97 -17.77
CA HIS A 532 -21.75 11.54 -16.42
C HIS A 532 -21.83 10.55 -15.24
N ARG A 533 -21.93 9.24 -15.50
CA ARG A 533 -21.95 8.18 -14.48
C ARG A 533 -20.55 7.57 -14.30
N LYS A 534 -20.30 7.06 -13.10
CA LYS A 534 -19.14 6.21 -12.81
C LYS A 534 -19.51 4.76 -13.16
N VAL A 535 -19.10 4.31 -14.34
CA VAL A 535 -19.45 2.97 -14.84
C VAL A 535 -18.26 2.29 -15.50
N ILE A 536 -18.33 0.96 -15.57
CA ILE A 536 -17.57 0.15 -16.51
C ILE A 536 -18.58 -0.40 -17.50
N ASN A 537 -18.39 -0.17 -18.80
CA ASN A 537 -19.29 -0.70 -19.84
C ASN A 537 -18.55 -1.20 -21.10
N MET A 538 -17.24 -1.38 -21.01
CA MET A 538 -16.42 -1.89 -22.09
C MET A 538 -15.35 -2.83 -21.54
N VAL A 539 -15.26 -4.00 -22.15
CA VAL A 539 -14.16 -4.97 -22.01
C VAL A 539 -13.83 -5.47 -23.41
N GLU A 540 -12.56 -5.38 -23.78
CA GLU A 540 -12.05 -5.90 -25.05
C GLU A 540 -10.91 -6.87 -24.75
N LEU A 541 -10.85 -7.98 -25.49
CA LEU A 541 -9.76 -8.94 -25.42
C LEU A 541 -8.88 -8.76 -26.66
N HIS A 542 -7.58 -8.62 -26.44
CA HIS A 542 -6.63 -8.39 -27.53
C HIS A 542 -5.32 -9.15 -27.31
N ARG A 543 -4.70 -9.60 -28.40
CA ARG A 543 -3.28 -9.94 -28.43
C ARG A 543 -2.49 -8.69 -28.77
N VAL A 544 -1.44 -8.38 -28.01
CA VAL A 544 -0.66 -7.15 -28.22
C VAL A 544 -0.05 -7.11 -29.62
N SER A 545 0.40 -8.24 -30.16
CA SER A 545 0.89 -8.38 -31.53
C SER A 545 -0.09 -7.92 -32.62
N GLU A 546 -1.39 -8.21 -32.44
CA GLU A 546 -2.44 -7.84 -33.41
C GLU A 546 -2.69 -6.34 -33.40
N ILE A 547 -2.64 -5.72 -32.21
CA ILE A 547 -2.86 -4.28 -32.06
C ILE A 547 -1.69 -3.47 -32.64
N ILE A 548 -0.46 -3.94 -32.44
CA ILE A 548 0.75 -3.36 -33.05
C ILE A 548 0.62 -3.33 -34.58
N GLY A 549 0.15 -4.45 -35.16
CA GLY A 549 -0.13 -4.55 -36.59
C GLY A 549 -1.21 -3.57 -37.05
N PHE A 550 -2.33 -3.47 -36.31
CA PHE A 550 -3.46 -2.59 -36.65
C PHE A 550 -3.07 -1.10 -36.66
N PHE A 551 -2.35 -0.64 -35.65
CA PHE A 551 -1.94 0.77 -35.55
C PHE A 551 -0.69 1.10 -36.37
N GLY A 552 -0.07 0.12 -37.02
CA GLY A 552 1.18 0.30 -37.76
C GLY A 552 2.31 0.81 -36.89
N LEU A 553 2.35 0.42 -35.61
CA LEU A 553 3.31 0.96 -34.64
C LEU A 553 4.74 0.59 -35.06
N ALA A 554 5.56 1.59 -35.34
CA ALA A 554 6.95 1.36 -35.68
C ALA A 554 7.75 0.94 -34.43
N LYS A 555 8.85 0.18 -34.61
CA LYS A 555 9.75 -0.14 -33.49
C LYS A 555 10.23 1.10 -32.72
N SER A 556 10.39 2.24 -33.41
CA SER A 556 10.74 3.53 -32.80
C SER A 556 9.64 4.13 -31.92
N GLU A 557 8.37 3.76 -32.12
CA GLU A 557 7.28 4.22 -31.26
C GLU A 557 7.12 3.33 -30.01
N ILE A 558 7.58 2.08 -30.07
CA ILE A 558 7.55 1.09 -28.96
C ILE A 558 8.78 1.23 -28.06
N VAL A 559 9.89 1.73 -28.62
CA VAL A 559 11.17 1.91 -27.94
C VAL A 559 11.51 3.39 -27.97
N GLU A 560 11.50 4.10 -26.82
CA GLU A 560 12.15 5.41 -26.78
C GLU A 560 12.75 5.79 -25.40
N ALA A 561 13.95 6.38 -25.52
CA ALA A 561 14.81 7.11 -24.58
C ALA A 561 15.49 6.34 -23.42
N GLU A 562 16.84 6.40 -23.44
CA GLU A 562 17.78 5.88 -22.42
C GLU A 562 17.50 6.33 -20.99
#